data_AF-A0A969VNI4-F1
#
_entry.id   AF-A0A969VNI4-F1
#
_cell.length_a   1.000
_cell.length_b   1.000
_cell.length_c   1.000
_cell.angle_alpha   90.00
_cell.angle_beta   90.00
_cell.angle_gamma   90.00
#
_symmetry.space_group_name_H-M   'P 1'
#
loop_
_entity.id
_entity.type
_entity.pdbx_description
1 polymer ?
#
loop_
_entity_poly.entity_id
_entity_poly.type
_entity_poly.pdbx_seq_one_letter_code
_entity_poly.pdbx_strand_id
1 'polypeptide(L)'
;MLRVLVLCLMPLPALAQEAPVFATYSANSGSLPPENAWETTVTLYADGRLTLRRCTGYETEGPACKDRKAKVTPEALEAIRAAAMASELAETPAKPSDYPMVGGSVIFATVTLDGVTVTLPSDVAESDAARVANVLRAVRAAIPARLDRFLTD
;
A
#
# COMPACT_ATOMS: atom_id res chain seq x y z
N MET A 1 56.05 11.35 31.26
CA MET A 1 54.62 11.54 31.60
C MET A 1 53.79 11.01 30.43
N LEU A 2 53.23 9.81 30.56
CA LEU A 2 52.46 9.15 29.50
C LEU A 2 50.95 9.41 29.77
N ARG A 3 50.34 10.29 28.97
CA ARG A 3 48.90 10.61 29.05
C ARG A 3 48.12 9.55 28.28
N VAL A 4 47.46 8.65 29.01
CA VAL A 4 46.49 7.69 28.47
C VAL A 4 45.21 8.46 28.14
N LEU A 5 44.84 8.52 26.86
CA LEU A 5 43.57 9.07 26.40
C LEU A 5 42.55 7.94 26.34
N VAL A 6 41.64 7.89 27.31
CA VAL A 6 40.51 6.95 27.34
C VAL A 6 39.45 7.45 26.34
N LEU A 7 39.31 6.76 25.21
CA LEU A 7 38.19 6.94 24.30
C LEU A 7 36.94 6.29 24.92
N CYS A 8 36.02 7.11 25.41
CA CYS A 8 34.67 6.68 25.77
C CYS A 8 33.89 6.33 24.49
N LEU A 9 33.80 5.03 24.16
CA LEU A 9 32.82 4.49 23.23
C LEU A 9 31.43 4.58 23.88
N MET A 10 30.70 5.66 23.61
CA MET A 10 29.27 5.70 23.96
C MET A 10 28.46 4.92 22.91
N PRO A 11 27.64 3.94 23.31
CA PRO A 11 26.71 3.28 22.40
C PRO A 11 25.62 4.28 22.01
N LEU A 12 25.58 4.66 20.73
CA LEU A 12 24.47 5.42 20.17
C LEU A 12 23.20 4.55 20.26
N PRO A 13 22.09 5.05 20.83
CA PRO A 13 20.83 4.35 20.75
C PRO A 13 20.46 4.29 19.27
N ALA A 14 20.40 3.08 18.72
CA ALA A 14 19.81 2.86 17.41
C ALA A 14 18.36 3.34 17.49
N LEU A 15 18.10 4.53 16.93
CA LEU A 15 16.74 4.98 16.67
C LEU A 15 16.10 3.87 15.84
N ALA A 16 15.06 3.24 16.37
CA ALA A 16 14.24 2.29 15.64
C ALA A 16 13.60 3.07 14.48
N GLN A 17 14.30 3.13 13.37
CA GLN A 17 13.79 3.69 12.13
C GLN A 17 12.59 2.85 11.74
N GLU A 18 11.41 3.46 11.70
CA GLU A 18 10.22 2.78 11.22
C GLU A 18 10.53 2.25 9.82
N ALA A 19 10.31 0.95 9.62
CA ALA A 19 10.54 0.35 8.32
C ALA A 19 9.78 1.15 7.25
N PRO A 20 10.37 1.40 6.08
CA PRO A 20 9.73 2.18 5.04
C PRO A 20 8.46 1.49 4.55
N VAL A 21 7.50 2.29 4.09
CA VAL A 21 6.33 1.78 3.39
C VAL A 21 6.80 1.12 2.09
N PHE A 22 6.37 -0.12 1.89
CA PHE A 22 6.67 -0.90 0.70
C PHE A 22 5.52 -0.90 -0.28
N ALA A 23 4.28 -1.01 0.19
CA ALA A 23 3.11 -0.92 -0.67
C ALA A 23 1.92 -0.31 0.08
N THR A 24 1.05 0.38 -0.66
CA THR A 24 -0.27 0.77 -0.17
C THR A 24 -1.34 0.20 -1.10
N TYR A 25 -2.44 -0.25 -0.52
CA TYR A 25 -3.63 -0.67 -1.23
C TYR A 25 -4.82 0.07 -0.63
N SER A 26 -5.60 0.72 -1.46
CA SER A 26 -6.75 1.48 -1.02
C SER A 26 -7.97 1.13 -1.86
N ALA A 27 -9.11 1.04 -1.19
CA ALA A 27 -10.40 0.86 -1.81
C ALA A 27 -11.39 1.84 -1.17
N ASN A 28 -12.26 2.47 -1.95
CA ASN A 28 -13.33 3.32 -1.42
C ASN A 28 -14.60 3.25 -2.29
N SER A 29 -15.72 3.74 -1.77
CA SER A 29 -17.03 3.76 -2.43
C SER A 29 -17.15 4.71 -3.64
N GLY A 30 -16.10 5.46 -3.96
CA GLY A 30 -16.12 6.50 -5.00
C GLY A 30 -16.61 7.85 -4.50
N SER A 31 -16.73 8.80 -5.44
CA SER A 31 -16.98 10.21 -5.18
C SER A 31 -18.42 10.68 -5.41
N LEU A 32 -19.32 9.80 -5.86
CA LEU A 32 -20.71 10.16 -6.09
C LEU A 32 -21.53 10.05 -4.79
N PRO A 33 -22.42 11.01 -4.51
CA PRO A 33 -23.39 10.89 -3.42
C PRO A 33 -24.15 9.55 -3.50
N PRO A 34 -24.48 8.89 -2.37
CA PRO A 34 -24.74 9.45 -1.05
C PRO A 34 -23.52 9.58 -0.12
N GLU A 35 -23.70 10.35 0.95
CA GLU A 35 -22.70 10.73 1.94
C GLU A 35 -22.14 9.54 2.77
N ASN A 36 -22.77 8.36 2.74
CA ASN A 36 -22.23 7.18 3.42
C ASN A 36 -21.04 6.65 2.63
N ALA A 37 -19.85 7.10 3.01
CA ALA A 37 -18.60 6.71 2.42
C ALA A 37 -17.97 5.59 3.23
N TRP A 38 -17.29 4.71 2.53
CA TRP A 38 -16.34 3.82 3.15
C TRP A 38 -15.00 3.94 2.46
N GLU A 39 -13.94 3.76 3.24
CA GLU A 39 -12.57 3.68 2.75
C GLU A 39 -11.84 2.58 3.51
N THR A 40 -11.12 1.73 2.78
CA THR A 40 -10.12 0.86 3.35
C THR A 40 -8.76 1.23 2.81
N THR A 41 -7.80 1.47 3.71
CA THR A 41 -6.38 1.61 3.39
C THR A 41 -5.61 0.48 4.04
N VAL A 42 -4.72 -0.16 3.28
CA VAL A 42 -3.80 -1.19 3.74
C VAL A 42 -2.39 -0.73 3.42
N THR A 43 -1.53 -0.62 4.44
CA THR A 43 -0.13 -0.25 4.31
C THR A 43 0.72 -1.45 4.66
N LEU A 44 1.56 -1.87 3.73
CA LEU A 44 2.56 -2.91 3.88
C LEU A 44 3.92 -2.25 4.04
N TYR A 45 4.67 -2.65 5.06
CA TYR A 45 6.00 -2.14 5.34
C TYR A 45 7.06 -3.14 4.87
N ALA A 46 8.28 -2.65 4.59
CA ALA A 46 9.38 -3.47 4.09
C ALA A 46 9.84 -4.57 5.09
N ASP A 47 9.51 -4.42 6.37
CA ASP A 47 9.77 -5.43 7.42
C ASP A 47 8.65 -6.47 7.56
N GLY A 48 7.65 -6.46 6.67
CA GLY A 48 6.51 -7.35 6.68
C GLY A 48 5.42 -6.97 7.68
N ARG A 49 5.49 -5.81 8.36
CA ARG A 49 4.33 -5.29 9.08
C ARG A 49 3.24 -4.89 8.09
N LEU A 50 1.99 -5.05 8.50
CA LEU A 50 0.82 -4.55 7.80
C LEU A 50 -0.10 -3.81 8.75
N THR A 51 -0.56 -2.64 8.34
CA THR A 51 -1.64 -1.90 8.99
C THR A 51 -2.82 -1.77 8.04
N LEU A 52 -4.03 -2.04 8.53
CA LEU A 52 -5.27 -1.81 7.81
C LEU A 52 -6.09 -0.80 8.57
N ARG A 53 -6.66 0.19 7.88
CA ARG A 53 -7.63 1.14 8.40
C ARG A 53 -8.90 1.03 7.55
N ARG A 54 -10.05 0.73 8.16
CA ARG A 54 -11.37 0.81 7.52
C ARG A 54 -12.15 1.94 8.19
N CYS A 55 -12.55 2.94 7.42
CA CYS A 55 -13.46 3.99 7.84
C CYS A 55 -14.81 3.76 7.17
N THR A 56 -15.89 3.95 7.92
CA THR A 56 -17.27 3.83 7.42
C THR A 56 -18.14 4.91 8.03
N GLY A 57 -19.06 5.45 7.25
CA GLY A 57 -20.07 6.38 7.70
C GLY A 57 -20.03 7.69 6.94
N TYR A 58 -20.66 8.68 7.53
CA TYR A 58 -20.86 10.00 6.94
C TYR A 58 -19.62 10.86 7.14
N GLU A 59 -19.11 11.47 6.06
CA GLU A 59 -17.96 12.39 6.15
C GLU A 59 -18.31 13.58 7.06
N THR A 60 -19.56 14.09 7.00
CA THR A 60 -19.97 15.24 7.80
C THR A 60 -20.19 14.91 9.28
N GLU A 61 -20.37 13.64 9.63
CA GLU A 61 -20.59 13.19 11.01
C GLU A 61 -19.32 12.60 11.66
N GLY A 62 -18.22 12.48 10.91
CA GLY A 62 -16.97 11.86 11.34
C GLY A 62 -17.02 10.33 11.19
N PRO A 63 -16.36 9.76 10.16
CA PRO A 63 -16.48 8.33 9.89
C PRO A 63 -15.85 7.49 11.01
N ALA A 64 -16.51 6.38 11.33
CA ALA A 64 -16.03 5.42 12.33
C ALA A 64 -14.88 4.61 11.75
N CYS A 65 -13.64 4.92 12.14
CA CYS A 65 -12.44 4.23 11.69
C CYS A 65 -12.03 3.08 12.62
N LYS A 66 -11.66 1.94 12.04
CA LYS A 66 -11.14 0.75 12.72
C LYS A 66 -9.79 0.38 12.16
N ASP A 67 -8.79 0.33 13.04
CA ASP A 67 -7.43 -0.08 12.69
C ASP A 67 -7.16 -1.55 13.03
N ARG A 68 -6.39 -2.24 12.20
CA ARG A 68 -5.93 -3.63 12.39
C ARG A 68 -4.46 -3.73 12.04
N LYS A 69 -3.78 -4.65 12.70
CA LYS A 69 -2.37 -4.95 12.46
C LYS A 69 -2.19 -6.43 12.13
N ALA A 70 -1.30 -6.72 11.20
CA ALA A 70 -0.90 -8.07 10.85
C ALA A 70 0.58 -8.13 10.46
N LYS A 71 1.02 -9.34 10.12
CA LYS A 71 2.29 -9.59 9.45
C LYS A 71 2.01 -10.22 8.09
N VAL A 72 2.86 -9.88 7.15
CA VAL A 72 2.95 -10.43 5.79
C VAL A 72 4.21 -11.28 5.76
N THR A 73 4.16 -12.40 5.05
CA THR A 73 5.34 -13.28 4.95
C THR A 73 6.36 -12.68 3.98
N PRO A 74 7.66 -12.95 4.14
CA PRO A 74 8.67 -12.51 3.20
C PRO A 74 8.38 -12.96 1.76
N GLU A 75 7.85 -14.18 1.58
CA GLU A 75 7.50 -14.72 0.26
C GLU A 75 6.41 -13.89 -0.42
N ALA A 76 5.45 -13.37 0.33
CA ALA A 76 4.40 -12.50 -0.20
C ALA A 76 4.93 -11.11 -0.59
N LEU A 77 5.90 -10.57 0.16
CA LEU A 77 6.59 -9.33 -0.23
C LEU A 77 7.41 -9.52 -1.51
N GLU A 78 8.13 -10.63 -1.63
CA GLU A 78 8.87 -10.98 -2.86
C GLU A 78 7.92 -11.19 -4.04
N ALA A 79 6.74 -11.78 -3.84
CA ALA A 79 5.74 -11.93 -4.90
C ALA A 79 5.25 -10.57 -5.43
N ILE A 80 5.04 -9.59 -4.55
CA ILE A 80 4.72 -8.21 -4.95
C ILE A 80 5.87 -7.61 -5.75
N ARG A 81 7.11 -7.74 -5.24
CA ARG A 81 8.30 -7.20 -5.91
C ARG A 81 8.46 -7.78 -7.32
N ALA A 82 8.37 -9.10 -7.45
CA ALA A 82 8.47 -9.80 -8.72
C ALA A 82 7.37 -9.37 -9.70
N ALA A 83 6.12 -9.25 -9.24
CA ALA A 83 5.02 -8.80 -10.07
C ALA A 83 5.22 -7.35 -10.54
N ALA A 84 5.66 -6.46 -9.66
CA ALA A 84 5.88 -5.06 -9.98
C ALA A 84 7.07 -4.88 -10.94
N MET A 85 8.18 -5.59 -10.75
CA MET A 85 9.31 -5.58 -11.69
C MET A 85 8.91 -6.13 -13.06
N ALA A 86 8.20 -7.25 -13.11
CA ALA A 86 7.75 -7.87 -14.37
C ALA A 86 6.69 -7.04 -15.11
N SER A 87 6.06 -6.05 -14.45
CA SER A 87 5.06 -5.19 -15.06
C SER A 87 5.65 -4.04 -15.89
N GLU A 88 6.94 -3.74 -15.70
CA GLU A 88 7.65 -2.60 -16.32
C GLU A 88 6.97 -1.24 -16.05
N LEU A 89 6.13 -1.15 -15.02
CA LEU A 89 5.38 0.06 -14.67
C LEU A 89 6.25 1.13 -14.00
N ALA A 90 7.45 0.77 -13.53
CA ALA A 90 8.43 1.73 -13.02
C ALA A 90 9.04 2.55 -14.16
N GLU A 91 9.33 1.91 -15.30
CA GLU A 91 9.92 2.52 -16.48
C GLU A 91 8.85 3.10 -17.41
N THR A 92 7.73 2.40 -17.57
CA THR A 92 6.60 2.77 -18.44
C THR A 92 5.32 2.84 -17.62
N PRO A 93 5.03 3.98 -16.97
CA PRO A 93 3.83 4.16 -16.17
C PRO A 93 2.55 3.89 -16.96
N ALA A 94 1.53 3.35 -16.28
CA ALA A 94 0.23 3.09 -16.87
C ALA A 94 -0.42 4.39 -17.36
N LYS A 95 -1.03 4.35 -18.54
CA LYS A 95 -1.77 5.44 -19.13
C LYS A 95 -3.21 5.46 -18.58
N PRO A 96 -3.81 6.66 -18.44
CA PRO A 96 -5.23 6.75 -18.11
C PRO A 96 -6.09 6.16 -19.23
N SER A 97 -7.28 5.70 -18.88
CA SER A 97 -8.30 5.27 -19.86
C SER A 97 -8.78 6.46 -20.71
N ASP A 98 -9.06 6.21 -21.99
CA ASP A 98 -9.70 7.19 -22.88
C ASP A 98 -11.16 7.47 -22.47
N TYR A 99 -11.76 6.52 -21.74
CA TYR A 99 -13.12 6.59 -21.22
C TYR A 99 -13.05 6.46 -19.70
N PRO A 100 -12.85 7.57 -18.98
CA PRO A 100 -12.67 7.52 -17.54
C PRO A 100 -13.95 7.01 -16.86
N MET A 101 -13.78 6.12 -15.89
CA MET A 101 -14.89 5.64 -15.07
C MET A 101 -15.51 6.80 -14.27
N VAL A 102 -16.83 6.97 -14.39
CA VAL A 102 -17.58 7.97 -13.62
C VAL A 102 -18.41 7.26 -12.56
N GLY A 103 -18.01 7.44 -11.30
CA GLY A 103 -18.68 6.84 -10.15
C GLY A 103 -18.34 5.38 -9.89
N GLY A 104 -18.84 4.87 -8.78
CA GLY A 104 -18.57 3.50 -8.32
C GLY A 104 -17.29 3.37 -7.49
N SER A 105 -17.11 2.19 -6.91
CA SER A 105 -15.96 1.91 -6.04
C SER A 105 -14.66 1.91 -6.82
N VAL A 106 -13.62 2.51 -6.25
CA VAL A 106 -12.27 2.54 -6.85
C VAL A 106 -11.29 1.75 -6.01
N ILE A 107 -10.36 1.08 -6.68
CA ILE A 107 -9.22 0.40 -6.05
C ILE A 107 -7.94 0.98 -6.65
N PHE A 108 -7.06 1.51 -5.82
CA PHE A 108 -5.75 1.96 -6.25
C PHE A 108 -4.67 1.40 -5.33
N ALA A 109 -3.44 1.36 -5.81
CA ALA A 109 -2.31 0.94 -5.00
C ALA A 109 -1.03 1.67 -5.40
N THR A 110 -0.05 1.63 -4.51
CA THR A 110 1.33 2.02 -4.82
C THR A 110 2.27 0.92 -4.34
N VAL A 111 3.39 0.74 -5.05
CA VAL A 111 4.47 -0.16 -4.66
C VAL A 111 5.79 0.59 -4.79
N THR A 112 6.64 0.54 -3.78
CA THR A 112 7.97 1.16 -3.80
C THR A 112 9.02 0.09 -4.10
N LEU A 113 9.71 0.24 -5.22
CA LEU A 113 10.81 -0.61 -5.69
C LEU A 113 12.09 0.20 -5.74
N ASP A 114 13.11 -0.16 -4.96
CA ASP A 114 14.43 0.50 -4.98
C ASP A 114 14.37 2.03 -4.91
N GLY A 115 13.39 2.57 -4.18
CA GLY A 115 13.13 4.00 -4.03
C GLY A 115 12.22 4.63 -5.10
N VAL A 116 11.86 3.90 -6.15
CA VAL A 116 10.89 4.30 -7.18
C VAL A 116 9.48 3.90 -6.74
N THR A 117 8.52 4.82 -6.82
CA THR A 117 7.11 4.51 -6.54
C THR A 117 6.37 4.20 -7.82
N VAL A 118 5.90 2.96 -7.95
CA VAL A 118 5.00 2.49 -9.00
C VAL A 118 3.57 2.76 -8.56
N THR A 119 2.85 3.57 -9.33
CA THR A 119 1.43 3.84 -9.12
C THR A 119 0.58 2.85 -9.91
N LEU A 120 -0.45 2.31 -9.27
CA LEU A 120 -1.41 1.37 -9.84
C LEU A 120 -2.80 2.04 -9.80
N PRO A 121 -3.17 2.80 -10.85
CA PRO A 121 -4.45 3.50 -10.88
C PRO A 121 -5.62 2.53 -10.95
N SER A 122 -6.79 3.00 -10.49
CA SER A 122 -8.06 2.24 -10.56
C SER A 122 -8.61 2.11 -11.98
N ASP A 123 -8.21 3.03 -12.85
CA ASP A 123 -8.70 3.13 -14.22
C ASP A 123 -7.54 3.47 -15.15
N VAL A 124 -7.32 2.60 -16.13
CA VAL A 124 -6.14 2.62 -17.01
C VAL A 124 -6.53 2.22 -18.42
N ALA A 125 -5.73 2.62 -19.40
CA ALA A 125 -5.89 2.19 -20.78
C ALA A 125 -5.92 0.66 -20.88
N GLU A 126 -6.67 0.13 -21.85
CA GLU A 126 -6.84 -1.33 -22.05
C GLU A 126 -5.49 -2.05 -22.23
N SER A 127 -4.51 -1.39 -22.88
CA SER A 127 -3.14 -1.91 -23.04
C SER A 127 -2.41 -2.15 -21.72
N ASP A 128 -2.83 -1.48 -20.64
CA ASP A 128 -2.16 -1.47 -19.34
C ASP A 128 -2.94 -2.21 -18.26
N ALA A 129 -4.20 -2.56 -18.54
CA ALA A 129 -5.09 -3.26 -17.62
C ALA A 129 -4.47 -4.57 -17.08
N ALA A 130 -3.90 -5.40 -17.96
CA ALA A 130 -3.35 -6.70 -17.55
C ALA A 130 -2.14 -6.56 -16.61
N ARG A 131 -1.22 -5.64 -16.91
CA ARG A 131 -0.02 -5.40 -16.10
C ARG A 131 -0.38 -4.82 -14.73
N VAL A 132 -1.29 -3.83 -14.68
CA VAL A 132 -1.75 -3.23 -13.43
C VAL A 132 -2.53 -4.23 -12.58
N ALA A 133 -3.45 -4.99 -13.19
CA ALA A 133 -4.22 -6.02 -12.51
C ALA A 133 -3.34 -7.13 -11.91
N ASN A 134 -2.23 -7.48 -12.56
CA ASN A 134 -1.30 -8.48 -12.05
C ASN A 134 -0.62 -8.01 -10.74
N VAL A 135 -0.14 -6.76 -10.70
CA VAL A 135 0.49 -6.22 -9.49
C VAL A 135 -0.55 -6.03 -8.38
N LEU A 136 -1.73 -5.50 -8.70
CA LEU A 136 -2.84 -5.38 -7.73
C LEU A 136 -3.22 -6.73 -7.12
N ARG A 137 -3.27 -7.79 -7.94
CA ARG A 137 -3.55 -9.15 -7.46
C ARG A 137 -2.47 -9.64 -6.49
N ALA A 138 -1.20 -9.39 -6.78
CA ALA A 138 -0.10 -9.74 -5.87
C ALA A 138 -0.19 -9.00 -4.54
N VAL A 139 -0.46 -7.68 -4.57
CA VAL A 139 -0.67 -6.88 -3.35
C VAL A 139 -1.86 -7.40 -2.54
N ARG A 140 -2.98 -7.70 -3.21
CA ARG A 140 -4.17 -8.24 -2.54
C ARG A 140 -3.91 -9.62 -1.93
N ALA A 141 -3.20 -10.50 -2.63
CA ALA A 141 -2.87 -11.84 -2.13
C ALA A 141 -1.94 -11.82 -0.91
N ALA A 142 -1.16 -10.75 -0.72
CA ALA A 142 -0.31 -10.58 0.46
C ALA A 142 -1.09 -10.19 1.72
N ILE A 143 -2.35 -9.75 1.60
CA ILE A 143 -3.17 -9.37 2.75
C ILE A 143 -3.73 -10.64 3.40
N PRO A 144 -3.50 -10.88 4.71
CA PRO A 144 -3.97 -12.09 5.36
C PRO A 144 -5.49 -12.27 5.29
N ALA A 145 -5.95 -13.47 4.92
CA ALA A 145 -7.38 -13.78 4.70
C ALA A 145 -8.32 -13.40 5.86
N ARG A 146 -7.83 -13.45 7.12
CA ARG A 146 -8.59 -13.00 8.30
C ARG A 146 -9.02 -11.51 8.25
N LEU A 147 -8.42 -10.72 7.35
CA LEU A 147 -8.72 -9.33 7.12
C LEU A 147 -9.65 -9.11 5.91
N ASP A 148 -10.01 -10.15 5.14
CA ASP A 148 -10.82 -10.00 3.92
C ASP A 148 -12.16 -9.34 4.17
N ARG A 149 -12.78 -9.58 5.33
CA ARG A 149 -14.04 -8.94 5.76
C ARG A 149 -13.98 -7.41 5.87
N PHE A 150 -12.79 -6.81 5.82
CA PHE A 150 -12.61 -5.35 5.83
C PHE A 150 -12.29 -4.79 4.45
N LEU A 151 -12.23 -5.65 3.44
CA LEU A 151 -11.81 -5.32 2.07
C LEU A 151 -12.91 -5.59 1.04
N THR A 152 -14.10 -5.96 1.51
CA THR A 152 -15.33 -6.13 0.74
C THR A 152 -16.40 -5.23 1.36
N ASP A 153 -17.35 -4.78 0.56
CA ASP A 153 -18.50 -4.00 1.01
C ASP A 153 -19.58 -4.83 1.69
#